data_AF-A0A1M5QP49-F1
#
_entry.id   AF-A0A1M5QP49-F1
#
_cell.length_a   1.000
_cell.length_b   1.000
_cell.length_c   1.000
_cell.angle_alpha   90.00
_cell.angle_beta   90.00
_cell.angle_gamma   90.00
#
_symmetry.space_group_name_H-M   'P 1'
#
loop_
_entity.id
_entity.type
_entity.pdbx_description
1 polymer ?
#
loop_
_entity_poly.entity_id
_entity_poly.type
_entity_poly.pdbx_seq_one_letter_code
_entity_poly.pdbx_strand_id
1 'polypeptide(L)'
;MLFQLLDVLISEHGLFLILGVMLLYLGAESLVKGAAGLALGVGLHAALVGVTVVAFATTAPELFVGVVAGIEGEASMGLGTILGSNIANIGLVLGVSALIRPLSVSRDMTHRHLPFMALAAALLIGFGLDGVIRRPEGAVFLVVLAAFTYVLYRGTADEAAAVGEDGTVADGGAVVEDVPEVAPDAGLGATLRQIAYVAVGLALLLFGSRWLITHSKSMLFQIGFSRRLVGLTVIAFGTSLPEFAASVVAAVRGQADFSVGNVVGSNIYNVLAVLGVLAILVPVFVSPGVVSFDLPALAVFTGAAAVVMIRGGDEIGRLDGLTLVGGYLVFFYLLLP
;
A
#
# COMPACT_ATOMS: atom_id res chain seq x y z
N MET A 1 -24.70 -26.78 -4.23
CA MET A 1 -23.63 -25.76 -4.34
C MET A 1 -24.09 -24.50 -5.09
N LEU A 2 -24.51 -24.56 -6.36
CA LEU A 2 -24.93 -23.35 -7.11
C LEU A 2 -26.14 -22.62 -6.49
N PHE A 3 -27.18 -23.35 -6.07
CA PHE A 3 -28.35 -22.77 -5.38
C PHE A 3 -28.00 -22.17 -4.01
N GLN A 4 -27.13 -22.84 -3.23
CA GLN A 4 -26.61 -22.29 -1.98
C GLN A 4 -25.80 -21.00 -2.21
N LEU A 5 -24.99 -20.92 -3.27
CA LEU A 5 -24.27 -19.69 -3.60
C LEU A 5 -25.23 -18.55 -3.94
N LEU A 6 -26.30 -18.83 -4.68
CA LEU A 6 -27.33 -17.86 -5.04
C LEU A 6 -28.11 -17.36 -3.81
N ASP A 7 -28.53 -18.26 -2.92
CA ASP A 7 -29.24 -17.92 -1.69
C ASP A 7 -28.37 -17.06 -0.77
N VAL A 8 -27.08 -17.39 -0.66
CA VAL A 8 -26.13 -16.60 0.14
C VAL A 8 -25.84 -15.26 -0.54
N LEU A 9 -25.80 -15.17 -1.87
CA LEU A 9 -25.62 -13.90 -2.59
C LEU A 9 -26.85 -12.96 -2.49
N ILE A 10 -28.05 -13.51 -2.35
CA ILE A 10 -29.30 -12.75 -2.18
C ILE A 10 -29.56 -12.42 -0.69
N SER A 11 -28.80 -13.01 0.22
CA SER A 11 -28.87 -12.71 1.66
C SER A 11 -28.46 -11.26 1.98
N GLU A 12 -28.78 -10.79 3.19
CA GLU A 12 -28.29 -9.50 3.70
C GLU A 12 -26.77 -9.37 3.55
N HIS A 13 -26.02 -10.46 3.73
CA HIS A 13 -24.57 -10.45 3.56
C HIS A 13 -24.13 -10.16 2.12
N GLY A 14 -24.83 -10.71 1.13
CA GLY A 14 -24.55 -10.43 -0.28
C GLY A 14 -24.82 -8.97 -0.66
N LEU A 15 -25.86 -8.36 -0.10
CA LEU A 15 -26.12 -6.92 -0.25
C LEU A 15 -24.98 -6.07 0.33
N PHE A 16 -24.54 -6.37 1.56
CA PHE A 16 -23.41 -5.67 2.18
C PHE A 16 -22.08 -5.89 1.45
N LEU A 17 -21.88 -7.02 0.76
CA LEU A 17 -20.73 -7.21 -0.12
C LEU A 17 -20.79 -6.26 -1.32
N ILE A 18 -21.93 -6.18 -2.01
CA ILE A 18 -22.09 -5.28 -3.16
C ILE A 18 -21.89 -3.82 -2.73
N LEU A 19 -22.52 -3.43 -1.61
CA LEU A 19 -22.32 -2.09 -1.05
C LEU A 19 -20.86 -1.87 -0.63
N GLY A 20 -20.20 -2.86 -0.04
CA GLY A 20 -18.79 -2.78 0.33
C GLY A 20 -17.89 -2.52 -0.88
N VAL A 21 -18.09 -3.25 -1.98
CA VAL A 21 -17.40 -3.01 -3.26
C VAL A 21 -17.69 -1.60 -3.80
N MET A 22 -18.95 -1.17 -3.75
CA MET A 22 -19.34 0.18 -4.17
C MET A 22 -18.63 1.26 -3.34
N LEU A 23 -18.58 1.11 -2.01
CA LEU A 23 -17.87 2.01 -1.10
C LEU A 23 -16.37 2.01 -1.39
N LEU A 24 -15.76 0.85 -1.66
CA LEU A 24 -14.34 0.76 -2.05
C LEU A 24 -14.07 1.54 -3.34
N TYR A 25 -14.90 1.36 -4.36
CA TYR A 25 -14.76 2.07 -5.63
C TYR A 25 -14.93 3.60 -5.46
N LEU A 26 -16.01 4.03 -4.80
CA LEU A 26 -16.29 5.46 -4.56
C LEU A 26 -15.25 6.12 -3.64
N GLY A 27 -14.77 5.36 -2.65
CA GLY A 27 -13.71 5.78 -1.75
C GLY A 27 -12.39 5.99 -2.49
N ALA A 28 -11.97 5.00 -3.28
CA ALA A 28 -10.78 5.09 -4.12
C ALA A 28 -10.88 6.23 -5.15
N GLU A 29 -12.03 6.41 -5.81
CA GLU A 29 -12.23 7.51 -6.76
C GLU A 29 -12.12 8.87 -6.08
N SER A 30 -12.72 9.03 -4.89
CA SER A 30 -12.65 10.27 -4.11
C SER A 30 -11.23 10.54 -3.61
N LEU A 31 -10.54 9.50 -3.16
CA LEU A 31 -9.16 9.57 -2.69
C LEU A 31 -8.20 10.00 -3.80
N VAL A 32 -8.28 9.37 -4.97
CA VAL A 32 -7.43 9.71 -6.13
C VAL A 32 -7.69 11.15 -6.59
N LYS A 33 -8.96 11.59 -6.64
CA LYS A 33 -9.29 12.99 -6.98
C LYS A 33 -8.75 13.98 -5.96
N GLY A 34 -8.95 13.70 -4.67
CA GLY A 34 -8.46 14.55 -3.58
C GLY A 34 -6.93 14.63 -3.56
N ALA A 35 -6.25 13.48 -3.70
CA ALA A 35 -4.80 13.41 -3.71
C ALA A 35 -4.18 14.13 -4.92
N ALA A 36 -4.71 13.91 -6.13
CA ALA A 36 -4.25 14.63 -7.32
C ALA A 36 -4.49 16.14 -7.20
N GLY A 37 -5.64 16.54 -6.63
CA GLY A 37 -5.94 17.95 -6.39
C GLY A 37 -5.06 18.60 -5.32
N LEU A 38 -4.70 17.87 -4.26
CA LEU A 38 -3.74 18.33 -3.24
C LEU A 38 -2.34 18.46 -3.81
N ALA A 39 -1.90 17.47 -4.60
CA ALA A 39 -0.62 17.48 -5.29
C ALA A 39 -0.47 18.75 -6.14
N LEU A 40 -1.45 19.02 -7.01
CA LEU A 40 -1.49 20.23 -7.83
C LEU A 40 -1.55 21.53 -7.00
N GLY A 41 -2.37 21.56 -5.95
CA GLY A 41 -2.58 22.78 -5.15
C GLY A 41 -1.40 23.17 -4.25
N VAL A 42 -0.53 22.22 -3.90
CA VAL A 42 0.65 22.44 -3.05
C VAL A 42 1.95 22.37 -3.87
N GLY A 43 1.87 22.16 -5.18
CA GLY A 43 3.03 22.02 -6.06
C GLY A 43 3.85 20.76 -5.78
N LEU A 44 3.21 19.70 -5.26
CA LEU A 44 3.85 18.43 -4.95
C LEU A 44 3.55 17.40 -6.04
N HIS A 45 4.50 16.49 -6.28
CA HIS A 45 4.28 15.36 -7.16
C HIS A 45 3.20 14.41 -6.62
N ALA A 46 2.32 13.89 -7.48
CA ALA A 46 1.25 12.96 -7.08
C ALA A 46 1.79 11.68 -6.42
N ALA A 47 2.97 11.21 -6.85
CA ALA A 47 3.70 10.11 -6.19
C ALA A 47 3.94 10.38 -4.71
N LEU A 48 4.27 11.63 -4.33
CA LEU A 48 4.57 11.98 -2.96
C LEU A 48 3.32 11.91 -2.06
N VAL A 49 2.18 12.40 -2.54
CA VAL A 49 0.92 12.28 -1.79
C VAL A 49 0.52 10.81 -1.64
N GLY A 50 0.75 10.00 -2.67
CA GLY A 50 0.58 8.55 -2.65
C GLY A 50 1.49 7.87 -1.61
N VAL A 51 2.79 8.15 -1.64
CA VAL A 51 3.80 7.52 -0.76
C VAL A 51 3.74 8.00 0.69
N THR A 52 3.00 9.08 0.99
CA THR A 52 2.90 9.67 2.33
C THR A 52 1.50 9.54 2.92
N VAL A 53 0.65 10.55 2.72
CA VAL A 53 -0.65 10.69 3.37
C VAL A 53 -1.55 9.50 3.07
N VAL A 54 -1.59 9.09 1.80
CA VAL A 54 -2.47 8.00 1.39
C VAL A 54 -1.96 6.67 1.92
N ALA A 55 -0.71 6.31 1.62
CA ALA A 55 -0.12 5.06 2.10
C ALA A 55 -0.20 4.94 3.63
N PHE A 56 0.12 6.00 4.37
CA PHE A 56 0.00 5.99 5.83
C PHE A 56 -1.45 5.78 6.28
N ALA A 57 -2.40 6.46 5.64
CA ALA A 57 -3.80 6.39 6.04
C ALA A 57 -4.47 5.06 5.68
N THR A 58 -4.11 4.46 4.54
CA THR A 58 -4.61 3.12 4.17
C THR A 58 -3.97 2.03 5.02
N THR A 59 -2.72 2.23 5.51
CA THR A 59 -2.00 1.33 6.43
C THR A 59 -2.36 1.54 7.92
N ALA A 60 -3.09 2.60 8.27
CA ALA A 60 -3.51 2.84 9.66
C ALA A 60 -4.38 1.72 10.28
N PRO A 61 -5.28 1.04 9.54
CA PRO A 61 -6.00 -0.14 10.02
C PRO A 61 -5.07 -1.29 10.38
N GLU A 62 -4.03 -1.55 9.58
CA GLU A 62 -3.00 -2.55 9.85
C GLU A 62 -2.23 -2.21 11.11
N LEU A 63 -1.89 -0.93 11.31
CA LEU A 63 -1.30 -0.47 12.56
C LEU A 63 -2.19 -0.80 13.76
N PHE A 64 -3.48 -0.47 13.66
CA PHE A 64 -4.43 -0.74 14.73
C PHE A 64 -4.61 -2.23 14.99
N VAL A 65 -4.85 -3.03 13.96
CA VAL A 65 -5.05 -4.49 14.07
C VAL A 65 -3.78 -5.17 14.58
N GLY A 66 -2.61 -4.78 14.07
CA GLY A 66 -1.32 -5.31 14.50
C GLY A 66 -1.04 -5.01 15.97
N VAL A 67 -1.25 -3.77 16.41
CA VAL A 67 -1.07 -3.37 17.82
C VAL A 67 -2.05 -4.10 18.74
N VAL A 68 -3.33 -4.18 18.37
CA VAL A 68 -4.34 -4.90 19.15
C VAL A 68 -3.98 -6.39 19.26
N ALA A 69 -3.63 -7.03 18.15
CA ALA A 69 -3.17 -8.43 18.15
C ALA A 69 -1.94 -8.62 19.03
N GLY A 70 -1.00 -7.66 19.01
CA GLY A 70 0.18 -7.67 19.88
C GLY A 70 -0.17 -7.63 21.37
N ILE A 71 -1.09 -6.74 21.77
CA ILE A 71 -1.55 -6.60 23.15
C ILE A 71 -2.32 -7.85 23.61
N GLU A 72 -3.07 -8.48 22.70
CA GLU A 72 -3.81 -9.73 22.94
C GLU A 72 -2.92 -10.98 22.96
N GLY A 73 -1.60 -10.84 22.75
CA GLY A 73 -0.64 -11.94 22.78
C GLY A 73 -0.50 -12.70 21.46
N GLU A 74 -1.08 -12.20 20.36
CA GLU A 74 -1.04 -12.77 19.02
C GLU A 74 -0.10 -11.98 18.08
N ALA A 75 1.02 -11.45 18.61
CA ALA A 75 1.97 -10.63 17.84
C ALA A 75 2.51 -11.31 16.56
N SER A 76 2.64 -12.65 16.56
CA SER A 76 3.03 -13.43 15.37
C SER A 76 2.01 -13.35 14.23
N MET A 77 0.72 -13.17 14.55
CA MET A 77 -0.32 -12.91 13.54
C MET A 77 -0.12 -11.53 12.91
N GLY A 78 0.20 -10.53 13.73
CA GLY A 78 0.55 -9.19 13.25
C GLY A 78 1.70 -9.20 12.24
N LEU A 79 2.78 -9.96 12.52
CA LEU A 79 3.88 -10.15 11.57
C LEU A 79 3.43 -10.81 10.26
N GLY A 80 2.61 -11.86 10.35
CA GLY A 80 2.06 -12.54 9.18
C GLY A 80 1.22 -11.60 8.30
N THR A 81 0.40 -10.74 8.91
CA THR A 81 -0.35 -9.70 8.19
C THR A 81 0.58 -8.72 7.49
N ILE A 82 1.64 -8.25 8.16
CA ILE A 82 2.61 -7.31 7.58
C ILE A 82 3.30 -7.93 6.36
N LEU A 83 3.82 -9.16 6.48
CA LEU A 83 4.48 -9.86 5.38
C LEU A 83 3.53 -10.13 4.22
N GLY A 84 2.34 -10.63 4.51
CA GLY A 84 1.28 -10.88 3.53
C GLY A 84 0.88 -9.62 2.77
N SER A 85 0.65 -8.51 3.48
CA SER A 85 0.30 -7.22 2.86
C SER A 85 1.42 -6.69 1.96
N ASN A 86 2.69 -6.81 2.36
CA ASN A 86 3.81 -6.36 1.51
C ASN A 86 3.89 -7.19 0.21
N ILE A 87 3.86 -8.52 0.34
CA ILE A 87 3.90 -9.44 -0.80
C ILE A 87 2.68 -9.23 -1.72
N ALA A 88 1.49 -9.05 -1.17
CA ALA A 88 0.27 -8.77 -1.94
C ALA A 88 0.33 -7.40 -2.62
N ASN A 89 0.82 -6.36 -1.95
CA ASN A 89 0.96 -5.03 -2.54
C ASN A 89 1.89 -5.06 -3.76
N ILE A 90 2.99 -5.80 -3.69
CA ILE A 90 3.92 -5.92 -4.81
C ILE A 90 3.38 -6.87 -5.89
N GLY A 91 3.05 -8.09 -5.51
CA GLY A 91 2.70 -9.14 -6.47
C GLY A 91 1.33 -8.92 -7.11
N LEU A 92 0.34 -8.59 -6.29
CA LEU A 92 -1.04 -8.43 -6.74
C LEU A 92 -1.39 -6.98 -7.07
N VAL A 93 -1.21 -6.03 -6.15
CA VAL A 93 -1.72 -4.66 -6.34
C VAL A 93 -0.99 -3.95 -7.47
N LEU A 94 0.35 -3.91 -7.40
CA LEU A 94 1.19 -3.34 -8.46
C LEU A 94 1.02 -4.11 -9.77
N GLY A 95 1.00 -5.44 -9.69
CA GLY A 95 0.86 -6.31 -10.85
C GLY A 95 -0.44 -6.12 -11.61
N VAL A 96 -1.58 -6.12 -10.91
CA VAL A 96 -2.91 -5.86 -11.50
C VAL A 96 -3.00 -4.43 -12.03
N SER A 97 -2.46 -3.46 -11.31
CA SER A 97 -2.43 -2.06 -11.76
C SER A 97 -1.69 -1.92 -13.10
N ALA A 98 -0.52 -2.57 -13.24
CA ALA A 98 0.26 -2.59 -14.48
C ALA A 98 -0.41 -3.36 -15.63
N LEU A 99 -1.17 -4.42 -15.32
CA LEU A 99 -1.98 -5.14 -16.32
C LEU A 99 -3.09 -4.27 -16.92
N ILE A 100 -3.73 -3.45 -16.07
CA ILE A 100 -4.78 -2.52 -16.51
C ILE A 100 -4.17 -1.45 -17.41
N ARG A 101 -3.15 -0.75 -16.91
CA ARG A 101 -2.45 0.33 -17.61
C ARG A 101 -0.96 0.29 -17.27
N PRO A 102 -0.06 0.38 -18.26
CA PRO A 102 1.37 0.57 -17.98
C PRO A 102 1.59 1.75 -17.03
N LEU A 103 2.43 1.55 -16.02
CA LEU A 103 2.62 2.52 -14.94
C LEU A 103 3.93 3.26 -15.13
N SER A 104 3.88 4.58 -15.33
CA SER A 104 5.08 5.42 -15.22
C SER A 104 5.67 5.34 -13.81
N VAL A 105 6.99 5.40 -13.74
CA VAL A 105 7.78 5.39 -12.51
C VAL A 105 8.71 6.59 -12.54
N SER A 106 8.46 7.55 -11.67
CA SER A 106 9.31 8.73 -11.60
C SER A 106 10.72 8.40 -11.12
N ARG A 107 11.69 9.20 -11.54
CA ARG A 107 13.09 9.07 -11.09
C ARG A 107 13.22 9.13 -9.57
N ASP A 108 12.42 9.99 -8.94
CA ASP A 108 12.34 10.10 -7.48
C ASP A 108 11.83 8.81 -6.82
N MET A 109 10.85 8.15 -7.42
CA MET A 109 10.39 6.84 -6.96
C MET A 109 11.56 5.84 -6.91
N THR A 110 12.32 5.75 -8.00
CA THR A 110 13.40 4.76 -8.16
C THR A 110 14.62 5.08 -7.29
N HIS A 111 15.01 6.35 -7.15
CA HIS A 111 16.24 6.74 -6.45
C HIS A 111 16.05 7.16 -5.00
N ARG A 112 14.86 7.62 -4.61
CA ARG A 112 14.59 8.13 -3.25
C ARG A 112 13.64 7.24 -2.45
N HIS A 113 12.66 6.58 -3.05
CA HIS A 113 11.65 5.82 -2.28
C HIS A 113 11.92 4.31 -2.29
N LEU A 114 12.18 3.74 -3.46
CA LEU A 114 12.49 2.33 -3.63
C LEU A 114 13.66 1.84 -2.76
N PRO A 115 14.76 2.60 -2.56
CA PRO A 115 15.83 2.17 -1.65
C PRO A 115 15.38 2.05 -0.20
N PHE A 116 14.46 2.89 0.26
CA PHE A 116 13.90 2.78 1.62
C PHE A 116 12.98 1.56 1.75
N MET A 117 12.20 1.24 0.71
CA MET A 117 11.41 0.00 0.68
C MET A 117 12.31 -1.23 0.76
N ALA A 118 13.39 -1.26 -0.04
CA ALA A 118 14.37 -2.34 -0.02
C ALA A 118 15.10 -2.43 1.33
N LEU A 119 15.48 -1.30 1.92
CA LEU A 119 16.10 -1.25 3.25
C LEU A 119 15.13 -1.76 4.33
N ALA A 120 13.86 -1.36 4.29
CA ALA A 120 12.84 -1.83 5.22
C ALA A 120 12.70 -3.37 5.15
N ALA A 121 12.57 -3.92 3.94
CA ALA A 121 12.52 -5.37 3.74
C ALA A 121 13.81 -6.07 4.24
N ALA A 122 14.98 -5.51 3.95
CA ALA A 122 16.26 -6.06 4.40
C ALA A 122 16.41 -6.06 5.93
N LEU A 123 15.97 -4.99 6.60
CA LEU A 123 15.94 -4.90 8.06
C LEU A 123 14.99 -5.94 8.66
N LEU A 124 13.79 -6.09 8.09
CA LEU A 124 12.83 -7.11 8.52
C LEU A 124 13.40 -8.52 8.37
N ILE A 125 14.00 -8.83 7.23
CA ILE A 125 14.66 -10.11 7.01
C ILE A 125 15.75 -10.33 8.05
N GLY A 126 16.70 -9.40 8.15
CA GLY A 126 17.86 -9.51 9.04
C GLY A 126 17.50 -9.66 10.51
N PHE A 127 16.58 -8.84 11.01
CA PHE A 127 16.11 -8.91 12.40
C PHE A 127 15.17 -10.08 12.67
N GLY A 128 14.57 -10.68 11.64
CA GLY A 128 13.72 -11.86 11.78
C GLY A 128 14.48 -13.19 11.80
N LEU A 129 15.75 -13.23 11.38
CA LEU A 129 16.51 -14.49 11.22
C LEU A 129 16.78 -15.23 12.52
N ASP A 130 16.92 -14.53 13.65
CA ASP A 130 17.18 -15.14 14.95
C ASP A 130 15.89 -15.62 15.65
N GLY A 131 14.75 -15.50 14.98
CA GLY A 131 13.45 -15.96 15.46
C GLY A 131 12.71 -14.97 16.36
N VAL A 132 13.23 -13.77 16.62
CA VAL A 132 12.51 -12.78 17.44
C VAL A 132 12.95 -11.34 17.17
N ILE A 133 11.98 -10.50 16.82
CA ILE A 133 12.19 -9.05 16.68
C ILE A 133 11.91 -8.41 18.03
N ARG A 134 12.93 -7.76 18.62
CA ARG A 134 12.83 -7.15 19.95
C ARG A 134 12.66 -5.63 19.84
N ARG A 135 12.56 -4.98 21.00
CA ARG A 135 12.34 -3.54 21.12
C ARG A 135 13.44 -2.69 20.47
N PRO A 136 14.75 -3.01 20.58
CA PRO A 136 15.79 -2.25 19.90
C PRO A 136 15.63 -2.27 18.37
N GLU A 137 15.29 -3.42 17.80
CA GLU A 137 15.00 -3.57 16.37
C GLU A 137 13.76 -2.76 15.98
N GLY A 138 12.72 -2.76 16.83
CA GLY A 138 11.56 -1.85 16.73
C GLY A 138 11.94 -0.37 16.67
N ALA A 139 12.86 0.06 17.54
CA ALA A 139 13.37 1.44 17.54
C ALA A 139 14.12 1.76 16.24
N VAL A 140 14.92 0.83 15.72
CA VAL A 140 15.62 0.99 14.44
C VAL A 140 14.62 1.20 13.30
N PHE A 141 13.55 0.41 13.21
CA PHE A 141 12.51 0.61 12.20
C PHE A 141 11.92 2.03 12.25
N LEU A 142 11.60 2.53 13.43
CA LEU A 142 11.04 3.88 13.61
C LEU A 142 12.05 4.98 13.32
N VAL A 143 13.34 4.78 13.61
CA VAL A 143 14.41 5.73 13.23
C VAL A 143 14.56 5.79 11.71
N VAL A 144 14.51 4.64 11.02
CA VAL A 144 14.53 4.61 9.55
C VAL A 144 13.27 5.26 8.99
N LEU A 145 12.11 5.08 9.61
CA LEU A 145 10.88 5.78 9.23
C LEU A 145 11.05 7.30 9.34
N ALA A 146 11.59 7.78 10.46
CA ALA A 146 11.84 9.20 10.67
C ALA A 146 12.83 9.75 9.64
N ALA A 147 13.89 8.99 9.31
CA ALA A 147 14.83 9.35 8.25
C ALA A 147 14.16 9.40 6.87
N PHE A 148 13.29 8.43 6.55
CA PHE A 148 12.50 8.43 5.33
C PHE A 148 11.61 9.67 5.25
N THR A 149 10.82 9.95 6.29
CA THR A 149 9.97 11.15 6.36
C THR A 149 10.79 12.45 6.24
N TYR A 150 11.98 12.48 6.82
CA TYR A 150 12.88 13.63 6.69
C TYR A 150 13.38 13.84 5.27
N VAL A 151 13.78 12.77 4.58
CA VAL A 151 14.20 12.83 3.17
C VAL A 151 13.06 13.30 2.28
N LEU A 152 11.83 12.82 2.53
CA LEU A 152 10.64 13.30 1.81
C LEU A 152 10.42 14.80 2.01
N TYR A 153 10.49 15.26 3.27
CA TYR A 153 10.33 16.68 3.60
C TYR A 153 11.40 17.56 2.94
N ARG A 154 12.67 17.11 2.94
CA ARG A 154 13.74 17.84 2.26
C ARG A 154 13.55 17.87 0.75
N GLY A 155 13.15 16.75 0.13
CA GLY A 155 12.84 16.70 -1.29
C GLY A 155 11.81 17.75 -1.70
N THR A 156 10.74 17.91 -0.88
CA THR A 156 9.73 18.95 -1.13
C THR A 156 10.22 20.38 -0.92
N ALA A 157 11.07 20.60 0.08
CA ALA A 157 11.61 21.92 0.36
C ALA A 157 12.60 22.37 -0.73
N ASP A 158 13.40 21.43 -1.25
CA ASP A 158 14.34 21.68 -2.33
C ASP A 158 13.60 21.96 -3.66
N GLU A 159 12.52 21.24 -3.95
CA GLU A 159 11.63 21.51 -5.10
C GLU A 159 10.97 22.90 -4.98
N ALA A 160 10.46 23.26 -3.81
CA ALA A 160 9.86 24.57 -3.57
C ALA A 160 10.89 25.73 -3.62
N ALA A 161 12.14 25.47 -3.27
CA ALA A 161 13.23 26.45 -3.32
C ALA A 161 13.86 26.59 -4.73
N ALA A 162 13.78 25.55 -5.56
CA ALA A 162 14.26 25.57 -6.94
C ALA A 162 13.30 26.30 -7.90
N VAL A 163 12.03 26.49 -7.50
CA VAL A 163 11.08 27.39 -8.17
C VAL A 163 11.40 28.83 -7.71
N GLY A 164 12.36 29.47 -8.38
CA GLY A 164 12.67 30.89 -8.17
C GLY A 164 11.53 31.82 -8.62
N GLU A 165 11.49 33.04 -8.07
CA GLU A 165 10.45 34.07 -8.27
C GLU A 165 10.12 34.44 -9.73
N ASP A 166 10.92 33.99 -10.71
CA ASP A 166 10.74 34.29 -12.15
C ASP A 166 10.36 33.07 -13.02
N GLY A 167 9.99 31.92 -12.43
CA GLY A 167 9.45 30.79 -13.19
C GLY A 167 10.39 30.18 -14.25
N THR A 168 11.69 30.48 -14.19
CA THR A 168 12.70 29.89 -15.07
C THR A 168 13.60 28.93 -14.28
N VAL A 169 13.54 27.66 -14.66
CA VAL A 169 14.39 26.61 -14.10
C VAL A 169 15.83 26.87 -14.56
N ALA A 170 16.75 27.06 -13.61
CA ALA A 170 18.17 27.11 -13.89
C ALA A 170 18.67 25.73 -14.34
N ASP A 171 19.21 25.72 -15.56
CA ASP A 171 19.84 24.66 -16.34
C ASP A 171 20.39 23.43 -15.59
N GLY A 172 20.12 22.24 -16.13
CA GLY A 172 20.88 21.03 -15.81
C GLY A 172 20.15 19.71 -15.58
N GLY A 173 19.02 19.41 -16.23
CA GLY A 173 18.55 18.03 -16.36
C GLY A 173 17.04 17.82 -16.35
N ALA A 174 16.55 17.17 -17.41
CA ALA A 174 15.17 16.76 -17.69
C ALA A 174 14.19 17.91 -17.99
N VAL A 175 13.78 17.95 -19.25
CA VAL A 175 12.62 18.70 -19.72
C VAL A 175 11.41 18.22 -18.91
N VAL A 176 10.90 19.08 -18.05
CA VAL A 176 9.61 18.89 -17.40
C VAL A 176 8.56 19.24 -18.46
N GLU A 177 8.15 18.25 -19.25
CA GLU A 177 6.92 18.35 -20.04
C GLU A 177 5.72 18.34 -19.07
N ASP A 178 4.95 19.42 -19.09
CA ASP A 178 3.63 19.59 -18.45
C ASP A 178 3.57 19.48 -16.91
N VAL A 179 4.28 20.37 -16.19
CA VAL A 179 3.69 20.88 -14.93
C VAL A 179 2.67 21.93 -15.32
N PRO A 180 1.35 21.71 -15.12
CA PRO A 180 0.36 22.72 -15.41
C PRO A 180 0.66 23.95 -14.57
N GLU A 181 0.76 25.09 -15.24
CA GLU A 181 0.95 26.41 -14.66
C GLU A 181 0.06 26.57 -13.42
N VAL A 182 0.69 26.70 -12.25
CA VAL A 182 -0.02 26.83 -10.96
C VAL A 182 -0.82 28.12 -11.03
N ALA A 183 -2.14 28.00 -11.23
CA ALA A 183 -3.05 29.12 -11.07
C ALA A 183 -2.90 29.62 -9.62
N PRO A 184 -2.43 30.87 -9.38
CA PRO A 184 -2.08 31.36 -8.04
C PRO A 184 -3.26 31.50 -7.06
N ASP A 185 -4.48 31.16 -7.49
CA ASP A 185 -5.73 31.39 -6.77
C ASP A 185 -6.43 30.10 -6.32
N ALA A 186 -5.68 29.08 -5.91
CA ALA A 186 -6.26 27.98 -5.12
C ALA A 186 -6.59 28.49 -3.71
N GLY A 187 -7.63 29.32 -3.59
CA GLY A 187 -8.09 29.85 -2.31
C GLY A 187 -8.35 28.73 -1.29
N LEU A 188 -8.31 29.06 0.01
CA LEU A 188 -8.46 28.13 1.14
C LEU A 188 -9.58 27.07 0.96
N GLY A 189 -10.68 27.45 0.28
CA GLY A 189 -11.79 26.55 -0.04
C GLY A 189 -11.47 25.43 -1.04
N ALA A 190 -10.57 25.66 -1.99
CA ALA A 190 -10.09 24.64 -2.92
C ALA A 190 -9.30 23.56 -2.17
N THR A 191 -8.40 23.96 -1.27
CA THR A 191 -7.61 23.04 -0.43
C THR A 191 -8.50 22.28 0.55
N LEU A 192 -9.45 22.94 1.21
CA LEU A 192 -10.43 22.28 2.10
C LEU A 192 -11.26 21.22 1.36
N ARG A 193 -11.68 21.51 0.13
CA ARG A 193 -12.40 20.53 -0.70
C ARG A 193 -11.55 19.30 -1.00
N GLN A 194 -10.26 19.47 -1.31
CA GLN A 194 -9.39 18.32 -1.58
C GLN A 194 -9.09 17.50 -0.32
N ILE A 195 -8.88 18.17 0.84
CA ILE A 195 -8.77 17.51 2.14
C ILE A 195 -10.06 16.71 2.42
N ALA A 196 -11.23 17.28 2.16
CA ALA A 196 -12.50 16.59 2.32
C ALA A 196 -12.62 15.38 1.40
N TYR A 197 -12.20 15.46 0.14
CA TYR A 197 -12.16 14.32 -0.77
C TYR A 197 -11.25 13.19 -0.28
N VAL A 198 -10.06 13.52 0.23
CA VAL A 198 -9.16 12.53 0.84
C VAL A 198 -9.79 11.91 2.08
N ALA A 199 -10.31 12.72 3.01
CA ALA A 199 -10.91 12.22 4.25
C ALA A 199 -12.14 11.33 4.00
N VAL A 200 -13.04 11.76 3.12
CA VAL A 200 -14.22 10.97 2.72
C VAL A 200 -13.77 9.71 1.98
N GLY A 201 -12.81 9.83 1.06
CA GLY A 201 -12.25 8.69 0.33
C GLY A 201 -11.71 7.61 1.26
N LEU A 202 -10.89 8.00 2.22
CA LEU A 202 -10.36 7.11 3.27
C LEU A 202 -11.50 6.48 4.08
N ALA A 203 -12.44 7.28 4.59
CA ALA A 203 -13.56 6.75 5.37
C ALA A 203 -14.34 5.68 4.58
N LEU A 204 -14.67 5.95 3.31
CA LEU A 204 -15.38 5.00 2.44
C LEU A 204 -14.57 3.73 2.19
N LEU A 205 -13.24 3.83 1.98
CA LEU A 205 -12.36 2.67 1.85
C LEU A 205 -12.33 1.81 3.12
N LEU A 206 -12.25 2.44 4.29
CA LEU A 206 -12.24 1.76 5.59
C LEU A 206 -13.57 1.06 5.89
N PHE A 207 -14.70 1.73 5.67
CA PHE A 207 -16.01 1.11 5.86
C PHE A 207 -16.28 0.02 4.82
N GLY A 208 -15.93 0.26 3.56
CA GLY A 208 -16.08 -0.70 2.46
C GLY A 208 -15.28 -1.98 2.69
N SER A 209 -13.99 -1.87 3.04
CA SER A 209 -13.15 -3.02 3.39
C SER A 209 -13.69 -3.77 4.61
N ARG A 210 -14.09 -3.07 5.68
CA ARG A 210 -14.67 -3.69 6.88
C ARG A 210 -15.95 -4.47 6.57
N TRP A 211 -16.83 -3.92 5.74
CA TRP A 211 -18.04 -4.61 5.29
C TRP A 211 -17.69 -5.84 4.46
N LEU A 212 -16.77 -5.71 3.49
CA LEU A 212 -16.35 -6.85 2.67
C LEU A 212 -15.81 -7.99 3.54
N ILE A 213 -14.87 -7.69 4.44
CA ILE A 213 -14.27 -8.67 5.35
C ILE A 213 -15.33 -9.32 6.24
N THR A 214 -16.20 -8.54 6.87
CA THR A 214 -17.16 -9.07 7.85
C THR A 214 -18.18 -9.99 7.18
N HIS A 215 -18.71 -9.58 6.02
CA HIS A 215 -19.77 -10.32 5.34
C HIS A 215 -19.20 -11.49 4.53
N SER A 216 -18.00 -11.38 3.96
CA SER A 216 -17.30 -12.52 3.35
C SER A 216 -17.03 -13.62 4.37
N LYS A 217 -16.61 -13.27 5.61
CA LYS A 217 -16.43 -14.26 6.68
C LYS A 217 -17.74 -14.98 7.02
N SER A 218 -18.83 -14.24 7.23
CA SER A 218 -20.14 -14.82 7.55
C SER A 218 -20.65 -15.75 6.44
N MET A 219 -20.52 -15.36 5.17
CA MET A 219 -20.92 -16.19 4.03
C MET A 219 -20.09 -17.48 3.94
N LEU A 220 -18.77 -17.38 4.05
CA LEU A 220 -17.92 -18.57 3.95
C LEU A 220 -18.15 -19.55 5.10
N PHE A 221 -18.44 -19.06 6.31
CA PHE A 221 -18.82 -19.95 7.43
C PHE A 221 -20.16 -20.66 7.20
N GLN A 222 -21.14 -19.99 6.60
CA GLN A 222 -22.41 -20.63 6.24
C GLN A 222 -22.26 -21.71 5.16
N ILE A 223 -21.29 -21.54 4.26
CA ILE A 223 -20.96 -22.50 3.21
C ILE A 223 -20.06 -23.64 3.74
N GLY A 224 -19.67 -23.59 5.02
CA GLY A 224 -18.92 -24.67 5.68
C GLY A 224 -17.40 -24.56 5.55
N PHE A 225 -16.87 -23.43 5.10
CA PHE A 225 -15.42 -23.21 5.09
C PHE A 225 -14.87 -23.10 6.52
N SER A 226 -13.70 -23.68 6.73
CA SER A 226 -13.06 -23.68 8.04
C SER A 226 -12.60 -22.27 8.46
N ARG A 227 -12.61 -21.99 9.77
CA ARG A 227 -12.08 -20.73 10.34
C ARG A 227 -10.66 -20.42 9.87
N ARG A 228 -9.83 -21.46 9.71
CA ARG A 228 -8.45 -21.33 9.22
C ARG A 228 -8.40 -20.84 7.78
N LEU A 229 -9.15 -21.47 6.88
CA LEU A 229 -9.18 -21.10 5.46
C LEU A 229 -9.74 -19.69 5.27
N VAL A 230 -10.82 -19.35 5.97
CA VAL A 230 -11.40 -18.00 5.94
C VAL A 230 -10.43 -16.95 6.50
N GLY A 231 -9.70 -17.25 7.57
CA GLY A 231 -8.69 -16.37 8.13
C GLY A 231 -7.52 -16.11 7.19
N LEU A 232 -6.94 -17.17 6.61
CA LEU A 232 -5.80 -17.08 5.70
C LEU A 232 -6.11 -16.41 4.37
N THR A 233 -7.38 -16.36 3.97
CA THR A 233 -7.80 -15.79 2.67
C THR A 233 -8.47 -14.43 2.83
N VAL A 234 -9.61 -14.36 3.52
CA VAL A 234 -10.43 -13.15 3.60
C VAL A 234 -9.80 -12.08 4.49
N ILE A 235 -9.17 -12.46 5.60
CA ILE A 235 -8.56 -11.46 6.50
C ILE A 235 -7.26 -10.95 5.89
N ALA A 236 -6.40 -11.85 5.43
CA ALA A 236 -5.11 -11.51 4.82
C ALA A 236 -5.27 -10.63 3.56
N PHE A 237 -6.23 -10.96 2.69
CA PHE A 237 -6.54 -10.12 1.53
C PHE A 237 -7.32 -8.86 1.92
N GLY A 238 -8.16 -9.00 2.95
CA GLY A 238 -9.11 -7.99 3.36
C GLY A 238 -8.47 -6.70 3.83
N THR A 239 -7.38 -6.81 4.60
CA THR A 239 -6.66 -5.64 5.10
C THR A 239 -6.06 -4.81 3.97
N SER A 240 -5.57 -5.45 2.89
CA SER A 240 -5.02 -4.76 1.72
C SER A 240 -6.06 -4.29 0.68
N LEU A 241 -7.36 -4.42 0.96
CA LEU A 241 -8.42 -3.96 0.05
C LEU A 241 -8.40 -2.44 -0.20
N PRO A 242 -8.18 -1.58 0.82
CA PRO A 242 -8.04 -0.15 0.60
C PRO A 242 -6.92 0.19 -0.38
N GLU A 243 -5.74 -0.40 -0.21
CA GLU A 243 -4.57 -0.24 -1.07
C GLU A 243 -4.87 -0.72 -2.49
N PHE A 244 -5.44 -1.93 -2.60
CA PHE A 244 -5.81 -2.51 -3.89
C PHE A 244 -6.78 -1.59 -4.63
N ALA A 245 -7.85 -1.14 -3.97
CA ALA A 245 -8.85 -0.26 -4.58
C ALA A 245 -8.23 1.09 -4.99
N ALA A 246 -7.44 1.72 -4.11
CA ALA A 246 -6.81 3.01 -4.39
C ALA A 246 -5.84 2.93 -5.57
N SER A 247 -4.94 1.95 -5.60
CA SER A 247 -3.94 1.80 -6.66
C SER A 247 -4.55 1.37 -7.99
N VAL A 248 -5.55 0.49 -7.98
CA VAL A 248 -6.26 0.07 -9.21
C VAL A 248 -7.05 1.22 -9.80
N VAL A 249 -7.83 1.96 -9.00
CA VAL A 249 -8.59 3.11 -9.50
C VAL A 249 -7.64 4.20 -9.99
N ALA A 250 -6.51 4.43 -9.32
CA ALA A 250 -5.49 5.36 -9.81
C ALA A 250 -4.94 4.95 -11.19
N ALA A 251 -4.61 3.67 -11.38
CA ALA A 251 -4.15 3.15 -12.67
C ALA A 251 -5.22 3.31 -13.77
N VAL A 252 -6.48 3.00 -13.47
CA VAL A 252 -7.62 3.22 -14.38
C VAL A 252 -7.75 4.69 -14.77
N ARG A 253 -7.52 5.62 -13.83
CA ARG A 253 -7.58 7.07 -14.04
C ARG A 253 -6.33 7.66 -14.69
N GLY A 254 -5.32 6.85 -14.99
CA GLY A 254 -4.05 7.33 -15.56
C GLY A 254 -3.13 8.02 -14.57
N GLN A 255 -3.38 7.87 -13.28
CA GLN A 255 -2.56 8.40 -12.19
C GLN A 255 -1.54 7.33 -11.77
N ALA A 256 -0.66 6.94 -12.70
CA ALA A 256 0.28 5.85 -12.53
C ALA A 256 1.27 6.09 -11.37
N ASP A 257 1.87 7.28 -11.33
CA ASP A 257 2.80 7.70 -10.27
C ASP A 257 2.18 7.60 -8.87
N PHE A 258 0.90 7.94 -8.74
CA PHE A 258 0.15 7.76 -7.50
C PHE A 258 -0.05 6.28 -7.16
N SER A 259 -0.40 5.45 -8.16
CA SER A 259 -0.59 4.01 -7.97
C SER A 259 0.67 3.33 -7.45
N VAL A 260 1.82 3.63 -8.07
CA VAL A 260 3.14 3.13 -7.66
C VAL A 260 3.53 3.68 -6.30
N GLY A 261 3.35 4.98 -6.06
CA GLY A 261 3.65 5.62 -4.77
C GLY A 261 2.84 5.03 -3.63
N ASN A 262 1.55 4.75 -3.84
CA ASN A 262 0.71 4.09 -2.83
C ASN A 262 1.25 2.69 -2.46
N VAL A 263 1.63 1.89 -3.47
CA VAL A 263 2.21 0.56 -3.22
C VAL A 263 3.53 0.67 -2.45
N VAL A 264 4.48 1.46 -2.94
CA VAL A 264 5.82 1.59 -2.34
C VAL A 264 5.72 2.15 -0.93
N GLY A 265 4.93 3.21 -0.75
CA GLY A 265 4.68 3.81 0.57
C GLY A 265 4.06 2.81 1.54
N SER A 266 3.04 2.06 1.12
CA SER A 266 2.36 1.09 1.99
C SER A 266 3.30 -0.02 2.44
N ASN A 267 4.22 -0.48 1.58
CA ASN A 267 5.26 -1.44 1.97
C ASN A 267 6.21 -0.83 3.03
N ILE A 268 6.67 0.41 2.80
CA ILE A 268 7.53 1.14 3.75
C ILE A 268 6.81 1.31 5.10
N TYR A 269 5.57 1.79 5.13
CA TYR A 269 4.84 2.00 6.38
C TYR A 269 4.47 0.70 7.09
N ASN A 270 4.11 -0.35 6.36
CA ASN A 270 3.84 -1.67 6.96
C ASN A 270 5.06 -2.19 7.73
N VAL A 271 6.26 -2.07 7.15
CA VAL A 271 7.47 -2.57 7.82
C VAL A 271 8.01 -1.58 8.84
N LEU A 272 8.15 -0.30 8.48
CA LEU A 272 8.82 0.65 9.37
C LEU A 272 7.90 1.20 10.47
N ALA A 273 6.62 1.43 10.16
CA ALA A 273 5.67 1.98 11.13
C ALA A 273 4.92 0.87 11.88
N VAL A 274 4.20 -0.02 11.17
CA VAL A 274 3.36 -1.04 11.83
C VAL A 274 4.20 -2.00 12.65
N LEU A 275 5.20 -2.64 12.02
CA LEU A 275 6.08 -3.56 12.74
C LEU A 275 6.95 -2.82 13.76
N GLY A 276 7.43 -1.62 13.44
CA GLY A 276 8.24 -0.80 14.36
C GLY A 276 7.50 -0.49 15.66
N VAL A 277 6.26 0.00 15.57
CA VAL A 277 5.40 0.25 16.75
C VAL A 277 5.09 -1.05 17.47
N LEU A 278 4.73 -2.11 16.75
CA LEU A 278 4.40 -3.41 17.34
C LEU A 278 5.58 -3.97 18.16
N ALA A 279 6.79 -3.96 17.60
CA ALA A 279 8.00 -4.48 18.23
C ALA A 279 8.45 -3.66 19.45
N ILE A 280 8.16 -2.35 19.49
CA ILE A 280 8.37 -1.51 20.67
C ILE A 280 7.46 -1.94 21.82
N LEU A 281 6.19 -2.21 21.53
CA LEU A 281 5.21 -2.59 22.54
C LEU A 281 5.50 -4.00 23.07
N VAL A 282 5.63 -4.97 22.17
CA VAL A 282 5.77 -6.39 22.50
C VAL A 282 6.81 -7.08 21.61
N PRO A 283 7.62 -8.03 22.15
CA PRO A 283 8.49 -8.85 21.33
C PRO A 283 7.69 -9.65 20.29
N VAL A 284 8.15 -9.65 19.04
CA VAL A 284 7.48 -10.34 17.94
C VAL A 284 8.24 -11.61 17.60
N PHE A 285 7.68 -12.77 17.97
CA PHE A 285 8.27 -14.06 17.66
C PHE A 285 8.06 -14.43 16.19
N VAL A 286 9.14 -14.85 15.54
CA VAL A 286 9.19 -15.24 14.14
C VAL A 286 9.26 -16.76 14.08
N SER A 287 8.25 -17.39 13.46
CA SER A 287 8.22 -18.84 13.36
C SER A 287 9.24 -19.37 12.34
N PRO A 288 9.73 -20.62 12.46
CA PRO A 288 10.63 -21.21 11.46
C PRO A 288 10.02 -21.22 10.04
N GLY A 289 8.71 -21.38 9.92
CA GLY A 289 7.99 -21.28 8.64
C GLY A 289 8.17 -19.91 8.00
N VAL A 290 7.98 -18.84 8.78
CA VAL A 290 8.18 -17.46 8.33
C VAL A 290 9.62 -17.22 7.87
N VAL A 291 10.61 -17.72 8.64
CA VAL A 291 12.04 -17.58 8.27
C VAL A 291 12.38 -18.33 6.98
N SER A 292 11.84 -19.54 6.82
CA SER A 292 12.17 -20.41 5.69
C SER A 292 11.39 -20.10 4.39
N PHE A 293 10.26 -19.41 4.49
CA PHE A 293 9.34 -19.21 3.35
C PHE A 293 8.94 -17.75 3.14
N ASP A 294 8.33 -17.10 4.15
CA ASP A 294 7.75 -15.76 3.98
C ASP A 294 8.82 -14.66 3.84
N LEU A 295 9.91 -14.71 4.62
CA LEU A 295 11.02 -13.76 4.53
C LEU A 295 11.76 -13.86 3.16
N PRO A 296 12.10 -15.06 2.65
CA PRO A 296 12.59 -15.22 1.29
C PRO A 296 11.61 -14.74 0.22
N ALA A 297 10.31 -15.01 0.38
CA ALA A 297 9.29 -14.52 -0.54
C ALA A 297 9.27 -12.98 -0.55
N LEU A 298 9.28 -12.33 0.60
CA LEU A 298 9.38 -10.87 0.71
C LEU A 298 10.61 -10.34 -0.05
N ALA A 299 11.77 -10.98 0.10
CA ALA A 299 12.99 -10.62 -0.61
C ALA A 299 12.82 -10.72 -2.14
N VAL A 300 12.22 -11.83 -2.61
CA VAL A 300 11.97 -12.07 -4.04
C VAL A 300 11.00 -11.02 -4.61
N PHE A 301 9.88 -10.74 -3.94
CA PHE A 301 8.93 -9.74 -4.42
C PHE A 301 9.52 -8.33 -4.38
N THR A 302 10.20 -7.95 -3.29
CA THR A 302 10.86 -6.64 -3.20
C THR A 302 11.93 -6.48 -4.28
N GLY A 303 12.72 -7.53 -4.53
CA GLY A 303 13.71 -7.56 -5.61
C GLY A 303 13.05 -7.49 -6.99
N ALA A 304 11.95 -8.21 -7.21
CA ALA A 304 11.19 -8.15 -8.45
C ALA A 304 10.63 -6.75 -8.71
N ALA A 305 10.03 -6.11 -7.69
CA ALA A 305 9.58 -4.71 -7.76
C ALA A 305 10.72 -3.77 -8.17
N ALA A 306 11.88 -3.90 -7.52
CA ALA A 306 13.03 -3.09 -7.85
C ALA A 306 13.51 -3.32 -9.29
N VAL A 307 13.56 -4.57 -9.73
CA VAL A 307 13.98 -4.92 -11.11
C VAL A 307 13.02 -4.33 -12.14
N VAL A 308 11.70 -4.46 -11.96
CA VAL A 308 10.73 -3.94 -12.94
C VAL A 308 10.71 -2.42 -12.96
N MET A 309 10.85 -1.75 -11.81
CA MET A 309 10.90 -0.29 -11.72
C MET A 309 12.19 0.31 -12.33
N ILE A 310 13.33 -0.40 -12.24
CA ILE A 310 14.62 0.09 -12.74
C ILE A 310 14.83 -0.26 -14.23
N ARG A 311 14.46 -1.47 -14.67
CA ARG A 311 14.74 -1.94 -16.04
C ARG A 311 13.83 -1.34 -17.10
N GLY A 312 12.60 -0.97 -16.73
CA GLY A 312 11.56 -0.60 -17.67
C GLY A 312 11.70 0.75 -18.36
N GLY A 313 12.83 1.46 -18.17
CA GLY A 313 13.02 2.79 -18.76
C GLY A 313 11.96 3.78 -18.28
N ASP A 314 11.69 3.77 -16.97
CA ASP A 314 10.68 4.58 -16.28
C ASP A 314 9.22 4.10 -16.46
N GLU A 315 8.97 2.87 -16.92
CA GLU A 315 7.62 2.27 -16.94
C GLU A 315 7.57 0.80 -16.47
N ILE A 316 6.50 0.43 -15.75
CA ILE A 316 6.16 -0.97 -15.45
C ILE A 316 5.11 -1.42 -16.48
N GLY A 317 5.51 -2.34 -17.35
CA GLY A 317 4.69 -2.82 -18.46
C GLY A 317 3.69 -3.90 -18.04
N ARG A 318 2.81 -4.27 -18.98
CA ARG A 318 1.84 -5.37 -18.78
C ARG A 318 2.50 -6.73 -18.57
N LEU A 319 3.65 -6.97 -19.19
CA LEU A 319 4.40 -8.23 -18.99
C LEU A 319 5.01 -8.30 -17.59
N ASP A 320 5.49 -7.18 -17.06
CA ASP A 320 5.93 -7.09 -15.67
C ASP A 320 4.75 -7.33 -14.73
N GLY A 321 3.60 -6.72 -15.02
CA GLY A 321 2.36 -6.96 -14.29
C GLY A 321 1.94 -8.42 -14.28
N LEU A 322 1.99 -9.09 -15.45
CA LEU A 322 1.70 -10.52 -15.56
C LEU A 322 2.68 -11.37 -14.73
N THR A 323 3.96 -11.00 -14.73
CA THR A 323 5.01 -11.69 -13.99
C THR A 323 4.81 -11.55 -12.48
N LEU A 324 4.49 -10.34 -12.00
CA LEU A 324 4.21 -10.08 -10.59
C LEU A 324 2.95 -10.83 -10.11
N VAL A 325 1.85 -10.76 -10.87
CA VAL A 325 0.61 -11.46 -10.52
C VAL A 325 0.81 -12.98 -10.59
N GLY A 326 1.47 -13.48 -11.63
CA GLY A 326 1.79 -14.90 -11.76
C GLY A 326 2.64 -15.39 -10.60
N GLY A 327 3.67 -14.64 -10.21
CA GLY A 327 4.49 -14.91 -9.04
C GLY A 327 3.67 -14.92 -7.75
N TYR A 328 2.76 -13.97 -7.57
CA TYR A 328 1.85 -13.92 -6.42
C TYR A 328 0.92 -15.13 -6.35
N LEU A 329 0.34 -15.54 -7.48
CA LEU A 329 -0.53 -16.72 -7.54
C LEU A 329 0.25 -18.01 -7.23
N VAL A 330 1.50 -18.12 -7.68
CA VAL A 330 2.38 -19.24 -7.31
C VAL A 330 2.70 -19.21 -5.82
N PHE A 331 3.09 -18.06 -5.27
CA PHE A 331 3.32 -17.90 -3.82
C PHE A 331 2.07 -18.30 -3.01
N PHE A 332 0.91 -17.78 -3.39
CA PHE A 332 -0.36 -18.10 -2.73
C PHE A 332 -0.71 -19.58 -2.83
N TYR A 333 -0.48 -20.22 -3.97
CA TYR A 333 -0.69 -21.66 -4.14
C TYR A 333 0.24 -22.48 -3.25
N LEU A 334 1.51 -22.11 -3.15
CA LEU A 334 2.50 -22.77 -2.29
C LEU A 334 2.21 -22.58 -0.79
N LEU A 335 1.48 -21.54 -0.42
CA LEU A 335 1.04 -21.28 0.96
C LEU A 335 -0.16 -22.15 1.37
N LEU A 336 -0.90 -22.72 0.41
CA LEU A 336 -2.03 -23.59 0.72
C LEU A 336 -1.54 -24.93 1.32
N PRO A 337 -2.24 -25.46 2.35
CA PRO A 337 -1.87 -26.69 3.03
C PRO A 337 -2.06 -27.96 2.18
#